data_AF-A0A261C160-F1
#
_entry.id   AF-A0A261C160-F1
#
_cell.length_a   1.000
_cell.length_b   1.000
_cell.length_c   1.000
_cell.angle_alpha   90.00
_cell.angle_beta   90.00
_cell.angle_gamma   90.00
#
_symmetry.space_group_name_H-M   'P 1'
#
loop_
_entity.id
_entity.type
_entity.pdbx_description
1 polymer ?
#
loop_
_entity_poly.entity_id
_entity_poly.type
_entity_poly.pdbx_seq_one_letter_code
_entity_poly.pdbx_strand_id
1 'polypeptide(L)'
;MQVMQNNIPFHVRIYRQTSYFLGRQLGIGTNVTDTMTSDEDLETYINGAPKMNTIHNARLSISQLFGVSIRRYSIEKILPKDVKIIKNPSNEQIEKYQKLVGGFNEIKLLKETMKDDYHLYLLCHKDSTVLSGTQSILYKSLNSSTPDFLSFGLSYQPDNTYHLLPHLMSEMASDLDAVNMNSGGCVDSKNAAVWRKVLHTKVRGLTYYVSNYKADEVFIPELEFDDVVVKKFNDVPSEDVVKYDNSIFPYQRQEFLLAKFKNGIGRVAYDKSGKVIGIGLISFEESSGNCEIGPIYCDTKNAAQAIFQNILQEMKGFNEIRVRCSDKFEDSATWIRPFLRCRHEMTPFAHVKFNRVIPDGLNLSKVFVNSNPSSAPC
;
A
#
# COMPACT_ATOMS: atom_id res chain seq x y z
N MET A 1 -33.88 -14.32 -35.20
CA MET A 1 -32.45 -14.71 -35.20
C MET A 1 -31.90 -14.36 -33.83
N GLN A 2 -31.42 -15.35 -33.09
CA GLN A 2 -31.15 -15.30 -31.65
C GLN A 2 -30.01 -14.37 -31.25
N VAL A 3 -30.24 -13.68 -30.13
CA VAL A 3 -29.28 -12.95 -29.30
C VAL A 3 -28.51 -13.96 -28.44
N MET A 4 -27.18 -13.89 -28.41
CA MET A 4 -26.38 -14.53 -27.35
C MET A 4 -25.60 -13.47 -26.58
N GLN A 5 -26.11 -13.17 -25.38
CA GLN A 5 -25.41 -12.48 -24.31
C GLN A 5 -24.52 -13.49 -23.58
N ASN A 6 -23.21 -13.26 -23.55
CA ASN A 6 -22.30 -13.96 -22.65
C ASN A 6 -22.18 -13.17 -21.34
N ASN A 7 -22.88 -13.66 -20.32
CA ASN A 7 -22.75 -13.20 -18.93
C ASN A 7 -21.50 -13.84 -18.28
N ILE A 8 -20.60 -13.01 -17.76
CA ILE A 8 -19.55 -13.42 -16.82
C ILE A 8 -19.94 -12.86 -15.44
N PRO A 9 -20.11 -13.68 -14.39
CA PRO A 9 -20.44 -13.16 -13.07
C PRO A 9 -19.17 -12.73 -12.32
N PHE A 10 -19.03 -11.42 -12.09
CA PHE A 10 -18.14 -10.88 -11.06
C PHE A 10 -18.82 -11.01 -9.69
N HIS A 11 -18.29 -11.88 -8.83
CA HIS A 11 -18.59 -11.89 -7.40
C HIS A 11 -17.33 -11.55 -6.60
N VAL A 12 -17.14 -10.26 -6.32
CA VAL A 12 -16.24 -9.82 -5.24
C VAL A 12 -17.08 -9.75 -3.96
N ARG A 13 -16.88 -10.71 -3.06
CA ARG A 13 -17.43 -10.63 -1.70
C ARG A 13 -16.54 -9.68 -0.88
N ILE A 14 -17.01 -8.45 -0.72
CA ILE A 14 -16.48 -7.51 0.28
C ILE A 14 -17.00 -7.95 1.64
N TYR A 15 -16.10 -8.42 2.52
CA TYR A 15 -16.42 -8.57 3.94
C TYR A 15 -16.46 -7.17 4.56
N ARG A 16 -17.67 -6.66 4.80
CA ARG A 16 -17.90 -5.46 5.63
C ARG A 16 -17.54 -5.78 7.07
N GLN A 17 -16.42 -5.23 7.56
CA GLN A 17 -16.24 -4.99 8.98
C GLN A 17 -16.74 -3.58 9.28
N THR A 18 -17.93 -3.49 9.85
CA THR A 18 -18.45 -2.27 10.49
C THR A 18 -17.72 -2.06 11.81
N SER A 19 -16.82 -1.09 11.84
CA SER A 19 -16.28 -0.54 13.09
C SER A 19 -16.98 0.80 13.35
N TYR A 20 -17.78 0.86 14.41
CA TYR A 20 -18.42 2.08 14.88
C TYR A 20 -17.36 3.01 15.49
N PHE A 21 -17.26 4.22 14.97
CA PHE A 21 -16.58 5.34 15.65
C PHE A 21 -17.68 6.32 16.09
N LEU A 22 -17.94 6.39 17.39
CA LEU A 22 -18.72 7.45 18.01
C LEU A 22 -17.79 8.22 18.95
N GLY A 23 -17.62 9.52 18.70
CA GLY A 23 -16.66 10.36 19.40
C GLY A 23 -17.06 10.75 20.82
N ARG A 24 -16.11 11.34 21.54
CA ARG A 24 -16.39 12.32 22.59
C ARG A 24 -15.40 13.49 22.52
N GLN A 25 -15.93 14.58 22.01
CA GLN A 25 -15.69 15.93 22.53
C GLN A 25 -16.08 15.95 24.01
N LEU A 26 -15.17 16.39 24.88
CA LEU A 26 -15.39 17.19 26.09
C LEU A 26 -14.04 17.28 26.80
N GLY A 27 -13.44 18.47 26.75
CA GLY A 27 -12.15 18.74 27.38
C GLY A 27 -12.25 18.78 28.90
N ILE A 28 -11.39 18.00 29.57
CA ILE A 28 -10.74 18.33 30.84
C ILE A 28 -9.37 17.66 30.76
N GLY A 29 -8.30 18.44 30.92
CA GLY A 29 -6.93 17.95 30.79
C GLY A 29 -6.46 17.16 32.00
N THR A 30 -5.59 16.18 31.76
CA THR A 30 -4.43 15.83 32.60
C THR A 30 -3.43 15.06 31.76
N ASN A 31 -2.16 15.48 31.83
CA ASN A 31 -1.01 14.77 31.29
C ASN A 31 -0.88 13.40 31.96
N VAL A 32 -0.85 12.32 31.18
CA VAL A 32 -0.20 11.07 31.57
C VAL A 32 0.47 10.48 30.32
N THR A 33 1.80 10.62 30.28
CA THR A 33 2.68 9.74 29.52
C THR A 33 2.63 8.36 30.18
N ASP A 34 2.11 7.34 29.50
CA ASP A 34 2.37 5.96 29.90
C ASP A 34 2.51 5.04 28.68
N THR A 35 3.72 4.54 28.54
CA THR A 35 4.10 3.37 27.75
C THR A 35 3.35 2.14 28.26
N MET A 36 2.39 1.63 27.48
CA MET A 36 1.79 0.32 27.75
C MET A 36 2.49 -0.77 26.95
N THR A 37 3.32 -1.51 27.67
CA THR A 37 3.81 -2.85 27.35
C THR A 37 2.97 -3.90 28.07
N SER A 38 2.78 -5.04 27.41
CA SER A 38 2.42 -6.37 27.94
C SER A 38 0.94 -6.83 27.96
N ASP A 39 0.80 -8.10 27.56
CA ASP A 39 -0.39 -8.89 27.22
C ASP A 39 -0.99 -9.65 28.43
N GLU A 40 -0.94 -9.13 29.67
CA GLU A 40 -1.31 -9.92 30.87
C GLU A 40 -2.73 -9.72 31.45
N ASP A 41 -3.55 -8.78 30.96
CA ASP A 41 -4.82 -8.44 31.63
C ASP A 41 -6.13 -8.90 30.93
N LEU A 42 -6.07 -9.86 30.01
CA LEU A 42 -7.28 -10.37 29.32
C LEU A 42 -7.85 -11.69 29.88
N GLU A 43 -7.17 -12.37 30.82
CA GLU A 43 -7.66 -13.64 31.39
C GLU A 43 -8.45 -13.48 32.70
N THR A 44 -8.42 -12.31 33.34
CA THR A 44 -9.11 -12.07 34.63
C THR A 44 -10.56 -11.59 34.50
N TYR A 45 -11.04 -11.33 33.29
CA TYR A 45 -12.41 -10.82 33.05
C TYR A 45 -13.48 -11.89 32.75
N ILE A 46 -13.10 -13.18 32.74
CA ILE A 46 -14.02 -14.29 32.35
C ILE A 46 -14.65 -15.04 33.54
N ASN A 47 -14.18 -14.84 34.78
CA ASN A 47 -14.62 -15.65 35.93
C ASN A 47 -15.42 -14.88 37.00
N GLY A 48 -16.47 -14.15 36.62
CA GLY A 48 -17.32 -13.49 37.62
C GLY A 48 -18.59 -12.83 37.10
N ALA A 49 -19.59 -13.60 36.64
CA ALA A 49 -20.96 -13.11 36.53
C ALA A 49 -21.99 -14.23 36.74
N PRO A 50 -23.14 -13.96 37.39
CA PRO A 50 -24.01 -14.97 37.96
C PRO A 50 -25.00 -15.59 36.96
N LYS A 51 -25.36 -16.86 37.22
CA LYS A 51 -26.36 -17.65 36.50
C LYS A 51 -27.75 -17.00 36.58
N MET A 52 -28.41 -16.83 35.44
CA MET A 52 -29.86 -16.62 35.36
C MET A 52 -30.47 -17.48 34.24
N ASN A 53 -31.55 -18.18 34.58
CA ASN A 53 -32.22 -19.21 33.80
C ASN A 53 -33.20 -18.65 32.75
N THR A 54 -33.32 -19.42 31.66
CA THR A 54 -34.48 -19.57 30.73
C THR A 54 -34.95 -18.36 29.92
N ILE A 55 -34.98 -18.54 28.59
CA ILE A 55 -36.20 -18.61 27.77
C ILE A 55 -35.84 -19.32 26.45
N HIS A 56 -36.53 -20.43 26.19
CA HIS A 56 -36.63 -21.09 24.89
C HIS A 56 -37.22 -20.11 23.87
N ASN A 57 -36.57 -19.92 22.72
CA ASN A 57 -37.29 -19.64 21.47
C ASN A 57 -36.48 -20.05 20.24
N ALA A 58 -37.21 -20.69 19.33
CA ALA A 58 -36.78 -21.39 18.14
C ALA A 58 -35.84 -20.59 17.22
N ARG A 59 -34.71 -21.21 16.87
CA ARG A 59 -33.99 -20.95 15.61
C ARG A 59 -34.09 -22.19 14.73
N LEU A 60 -35.19 -22.26 13.98
CA LEU A 60 -35.29 -23.12 12.81
C LEU A 60 -34.25 -22.66 11.79
N SER A 61 -33.30 -23.54 11.49
CA SER A 61 -32.30 -23.32 10.45
C SER A 61 -32.97 -23.34 9.08
N ILE A 62 -32.88 -22.25 8.34
CA ILE A 62 -33.29 -22.09 6.92
C ILE A 62 -32.42 -22.96 5.97
N SER A 63 -31.61 -23.88 6.49
CA SER A 63 -30.78 -24.81 5.71
C SER A 63 -31.54 -26.03 5.16
N GLN A 64 -32.84 -26.19 5.42
CA GLN A 64 -33.60 -27.38 5.03
C GLN A 64 -34.65 -27.19 3.92
N LEU A 65 -34.79 -26.01 3.30
CA LEU A 65 -35.85 -25.78 2.31
C LEU A 65 -35.40 -25.52 0.86
N PHE A 66 -34.09 -25.49 0.57
CA PHE A 66 -33.60 -25.55 -0.80
C PHE A 66 -32.37 -26.44 -0.87
N GLY A 67 -32.56 -27.66 -1.42
CA GLY A 67 -31.51 -28.64 -1.69
C GLY A 67 -30.55 -28.19 -2.79
N VAL A 68 -29.85 -27.08 -2.57
CA VAL A 68 -28.70 -26.67 -3.36
C VAL A 68 -27.46 -27.03 -2.55
N SER A 69 -26.93 -28.22 -2.80
CA SER A 69 -25.58 -28.57 -2.42
C SER A 69 -24.63 -27.59 -3.10
N ILE A 70 -24.27 -26.50 -2.42
CA ILE A 70 -23.09 -25.72 -2.78
C ILE A 70 -21.90 -26.64 -2.50
N ARG A 71 -21.50 -27.43 -3.50
CA ARG A 71 -20.19 -28.07 -3.51
C ARG A 71 -19.20 -26.93 -3.30
N ARG A 72 -18.62 -26.85 -2.10
CA ARG A 72 -17.35 -26.14 -1.93
C ARG A 72 -16.41 -26.83 -2.90
N TYR A 73 -16.13 -26.20 -4.04
CA TYR A 73 -15.00 -26.59 -4.87
C TYR A 73 -13.79 -26.62 -3.93
N SER A 74 -13.29 -27.82 -3.64
CA SER A 74 -12.02 -27.92 -2.93
C SER A 74 -11.00 -27.33 -3.89
N ILE A 75 -10.50 -26.16 -3.55
CA ILE A 75 -9.35 -25.59 -4.23
C ILE A 75 -8.23 -26.62 -4.06
N GLU A 76 -7.81 -27.28 -5.14
CA GLU A 76 -6.69 -28.22 -5.11
C GLU A 76 -5.46 -27.47 -4.61
N LYS A 77 -4.93 -27.90 -3.46
CA LYS A 77 -3.74 -27.28 -2.88
C LYS A 77 -2.51 -27.77 -3.63
N ILE A 78 -1.75 -26.84 -4.20
CA ILE A 78 -0.48 -27.11 -4.86
C ILE A 78 0.55 -27.51 -3.80
N LEU A 79 1.32 -28.59 -3.99
CA LEU A 79 2.31 -29.03 -3.00
C LEU A 79 3.70 -28.43 -3.29
N PRO A 80 4.58 -28.26 -2.29
CA PRO A 80 5.93 -27.74 -2.49
C PRO A 80 6.75 -28.51 -3.55
N LYS A 81 6.54 -29.82 -3.65
CA LYS A 81 7.21 -30.68 -4.64
C LYS A 81 6.81 -30.39 -6.10
N ASP A 82 5.73 -29.64 -6.33
CA ASP A 82 5.15 -29.37 -7.65
C ASP A 82 5.51 -27.96 -8.17
N VAL A 83 6.29 -27.21 -7.39
CA VAL A 83 6.67 -25.83 -7.66
C VAL A 83 8.19 -25.66 -7.62
N LYS A 84 8.65 -24.53 -8.17
CA LYS A 84 10.04 -24.05 -8.09
C LYS A 84 10.04 -22.55 -7.87
N ILE A 85 11.06 -22.05 -7.19
CA ILE A 85 11.28 -20.61 -7.00
C ILE A 85 12.22 -20.11 -8.10
N ILE A 86 11.84 -19.01 -8.75
CA ILE A 86 12.64 -18.35 -9.78
C ILE A 86 13.09 -17.00 -9.24
N LYS A 87 14.41 -16.83 -9.05
CA LYS A 87 15.04 -15.64 -8.44
C LYS A 87 15.34 -14.52 -9.45
N ASN A 88 15.46 -14.87 -10.73
CA ASN A 88 15.73 -13.96 -11.85
C ASN A 88 14.73 -14.24 -12.98
N PRO A 89 13.47 -13.81 -12.83
CA PRO A 89 12.45 -14.12 -13.81
C PRO A 89 12.73 -13.44 -15.16
N SER A 90 12.40 -14.16 -16.24
CA SER A 90 12.44 -13.62 -17.60
C SER A 90 11.40 -12.52 -17.79
N ASN A 91 11.54 -11.70 -18.83
CA ASN A 91 10.56 -10.65 -19.13
C ASN A 91 9.15 -11.23 -19.37
N GLU A 92 9.05 -12.39 -20.02
CA GLU A 92 7.76 -13.08 -20.22
C GLU A 92 7.13 -13.51 -18.88
N GLN A 93 7.94 -13.97 -17.92
CA GLN A 93 7.45 -14.35 -16.59
C GLN A 93 7.02 -13.11 -15.79
N ILE A 94 7.76 -12.02 -15.91
CA ILE A 94 7.38 -10.73 -15.32
C ILE A 94 6.04 -10.28 -15.88
N GLU A 95 5.85 -10.27 -17.20
CA GLU A 95 4.58 -9.88 -17.83
C GLU A 95 3.41 -10.75 -17.36
N LYS A 96 3.61 -12.07 -17.24
CA LYS A 96 2.60 -12.99 -16.67
C LYS A 96 2.29 -12.65 -15.21
N TYR A 97 3.31 -12.39 -14.39
CA TYR A 97 3.13 -11.99 -13.00
C TYR A 97 2.38 -10.65 -12.88
N GLN A 98 2.75 -9.65 -13.68
CA GLN A 98 2.07 -8.35 -13.71
C GLN A 98 0.58 -8.48 -14.04
N LYS A 99 0.24 -9.37 -15.00
CA LYS A 99 -1.16 -9.70 -15.32
C LYS A 99 -1.90 -10.36 -14.16
N LEU A 100 -1.22 -11.20 -13.37
CA LEU A 100 -1.81 -11.85 -12.20
C LEU A 100 -2.06 -10.88 -11.05
N VAL A 101 -1.11 -9.99 -10.77
CA VAL A 101 -1.23 -8.97 -9.72
C VAL A 101 -2.30 -7.94 -10.09
N GLY A 102 -2.37 -7.58 -11.37
CA GLY A 102 -3.22 -6.50 -11.88
C GLY A 102 -2.76 -5.10 -11.44
N GLY A 103 -3.38 -4.08 -12.03
CA GLY A 103 -3.23 -2.67 -11.65
C GLY A 103 -1.81 -2.08 -11.76
N PHE A 104 -1.60 -0.95 -11.07
CA PHE A 104 -0.32 -0.26 -10.99
C PHE A 104 0.73 -1.06 -10.22
N ASN A 105 1.57 -1.78 -10.96
CA ASN A 105 2.80 -2.35 -10.41
C ASN A 105 4.01 -1.76 -11.15
N GLU A 106 5.06 -1.47 -10.38
CA GLU A 106 6.22 -0.73 -10.87
C GLU A 106 7.40 -1.67 -11.16
N ILE A 107 7.13 -2.96 -11.35
CA ILE A 107 8.15 -4.02 -11.43
C ILE A 107 9.19 -3.74 -12.51
N LYS A 108 8.74 -3.36 -13.72
CA LYS A 108 9.63 -3.03 -14.82
C LYS A 108 10.52 -1.83 -14.47
N LEU A 109 9.90 -0.78 -13.93
CA LEU A 109 10.59 0.45 -13.53
C LEU A 109 11.63 0.17 -12.45
N LEU A 110 11.26 -0.56 -11.39
CA LEU A 110 12.14 -0.98 -10.30
C LEU A 110 13.33 -1.79 -10.82
N LYS A 111 13.10 -2.75 -11.72
CA LYS A 111 14.19 -3.54 -12.32
C LYS A 111 15.17 -2.67 -13.11
N GLU A 112 14.68 -1.68 -13.84
CA GLU A 112 15.50 -0.76 -14.64
C GLU A 112 16.30 0.22 -13.76
N THR A 113 15.70 0.72 -12.66
CA THR A 113 16.28 1.83 -11.88
C THR A 113 17.00 1.39 -10.60
N MET A 114 16.54 0.33 -9.93
CA MET A 114 17.16 -0.19 -8.71
C MET A 114 18.21 -1.28 -9.00
N LYS A 115 18.17 -1.88 -10.20
CA LYS A 115 19.18 -2.82 -10.68
C LYS A 115 19.42 -3.95 -9.66
N ASP A 116 20.65 -4.16 -9.24
CA ASP A 116 21.06 -5.22 -8.31
C ASP A 116 20.43 -5.08 -6.91
N ASP A 117 19.92 -3.90 -6.56
CA ASP A 117 19.25 -3.65 -5.28
C ASP A 117 17.77 -4.09 -5.31
N TYR A 118 17.20 -4.48 -6.46
CA TYR A 118 15.84 -4.99 -6.57
C TYR A 118 15.82 -6.48 -6.88
N HIS A 119 15.03 -7.21 -6.08
CA HIS A 119 14.90 -8.66 -6.19
C HIS A 119 13.42 -9.02 -6.36
N LEU A 120 13.10 -9.82 -7.39
CA LEU A 120 11.75 -10.35 -7.63
C LEU A 120 11.82 -11.87 -7.66
N TYR A 121 11.13 -12.51 -6.72
CA TYR A 121 11.09 -13.97 -6.60
C TYR A 121 9.69 -14.44 -6.99
N LEU A 122 9.62 -15.29 -8.00
CA LEU A 122 8.37 -15.88 -8.46
C LEU A 122 8.27 -17.35 -8.03
N LEU A 123 7.10 -17.72 -7.57
CA LEU A 123 6.73 -19.12 -7.42
C LEU A 123 6.10 -19.59 -8.73
N CYS A 124 6.66 -20.64 -9.32
CA CYS A 124 6.17 -21.21 -10.57
C CYS A 124 5.92 -22.70 -10.43
N HIS A 125 5.02 -23.25 -11.25
CA HIS A 125 5.00 -24.69 -11.50
C HIS A 125 6.31 -25.15 -12.15
N LYS A 126 6.55 -26.47 -12.15
CA LYS A 126 7.74 -27.06 -12.80
C LYS A 126 7.87 -26.69 -14.28
N ASP A 127 6.75 -26.57 -14.99
CA ASP A 127 6.66 -26.12 -16.38
C ASP A 127 6.93 -24.62 -16.57
N SER A 128 7.21 -23.88 -15.49
CA SER A 128 7.47 -22.43 -15.45
C SER A 128 6.23 -21.54 -15.54
N THR A 129 5.02 -22.09 -15.40
CA THR A 129 3.80 -21.29 -15.22
C THR A 129 3.87 -20.50 -13.92
N VAL A 130 3.70 -19.17 -14.00
CA VAL A 130 3.76 -18.26 -12.85
C VAL A 130 2.51 -18.41 -11.99
N LEU A 131 2.70 -18.54 -10.68
CA LEU A 131 1.62 -18.74 -9.70
C LEU A 131 1.48 -17.56 -8.75
N SER A 132 2.60 -17.11 -8.20
CA SER A 132 2.63 -16.11 -7.14
C SER A 132 4.02 -15.45 -7.07
N GLY A 133 4.18 -14.43 -6.23
CA GLY A 133 5.46 -13.74 -6.14
C GLY A 133 5.61 -12.86 -4.92
N THR A 134 6.86 -12.49 -4.67
CA THR A 134 7.26 -11.52 -3.66
C THR A 134 8.48 -10.75 -4.15
N GLN A 135 8.71 -9.56 -3.61
CA GLN A 135 9.81 -8.71 -4.03
C GLN A 135 10.45 -8.01 -2.83
N SER A 136 11.70 -7.60 -3.02
CA SER A 136 12.50 -6.89 -2.03
C SER A 136 13.35 -5.82 -2.69
N ILE A 137 13.61 -4.73 -1.98
CA ILE A 137 14.47 -3.62 -2.38
C ILE A 137 15.48 -3.35 -1.26
N LEU A 138 16.77 -3.32 -1.58
CA LEU A 138 17.80 -2.79 -0.69
C LEU A 138 17.87 -1.27 -0.86
N TYR A 139 17.59 -0.54 0.22
CA TYR A 139 17.76 0.91 0.25
C TYR A 139 19.08 1.26 0.91
N LYS A 140 20.01 1.76 0.09
CA LYS A 140 21.28 2.29 0.56
C LYS A 140 21.10 3.68 1.13
N SER A 141 21.60 3.92 2.33
CA SER A 141 21.52 5.22 2.98
C SER A 141 22.32 6.28 2.21
N LEU A 142 21.80 7.51 2.17
CA LEU A 142 22.56 8.67 1.70
C LEU A 142 23.52 9.22 2.75
N ASN A 143 23.36 8.81 4.01
CA ASN A 143 24.21 9.19 5.13
C ASN A 143 24.98 7.95 5.63
N SER A 144 26.30 8.01 5.64
CA SER A 144 27.17 6.90 6.07
C SER A 144 26.98 6.47 7.54
N SER A 145 26.38 7.34 8.38
CA SER A 145 26.04 7.02 9.77
C SER A 145 24.69 6.31 9.95
N THR A 146 23.85 6.30 8.91
CA THR A 146 22.55 5.63 8.92
C THR A 146 22.67 4.30 8.18
N PRO A 147 22.23 3.18 8.80
CA PRO A 147 22.35 1.87 8.17
C PRO A 147 21.40 1.71 6.98
N ASP A 148 21.83 0.93 5.99
CA ASP A 148 20.97 0.44 4.92
C ASP A 148 19.85 -0.43 5.48
N PHE A 149 18.76 -0.56 4.73
CA PHE A 149 17.67 -1.47 5.09
C PHE A 149 17.09 -2.19 3.89
N LEU A 150 16.54 -3.38 4.17
CA LEU A 150 15.91 -4.24 3.18
C LEU A 150 14.39 -4.17 3.31
N SER A 151 13.71 -3.72 2.26
CA SER A 151 12.25 -3.57 2.22
C SER A 151 11.59 -4.64 1.35
N PHE A 152 10.74 -5.45 1.95
CA PHE A 152 9.83 -6.37 1.28
C PHE A 152 8.56 -5.62 0.88
N GLY A 153 8.15 -5.77 -0.38
CA GLY A 153 6.88 -5.24 -0.89
C GLY A 153 5.70 -6.15 -0.56
N LEU A 154 4.50 -5.76 -1.01
CA LEU A 154 3.32 -6.63 -0.90
C LEU A 154 3.49 -7.87 -1.78
N SER A 155 3.42 -9.05 -1.16
CA SER A 155 3.43 -10.33 -1.87
C SER A 155 2.06 -10.60 -2.49
N TYR A 156 2.02 -11.12 -3.71
CA TYR A 156 0.77 -11.60 -4.33
C TYR A 156 0.67 -13.11 -4.19
N GLN A 157 -0.38 -13.60 -3.53
CA GLN A 157 -0.59 -15.02 -3.25
C GLN A 157 -2.07 -15.38 -3.44
N PRO A 158 -2.44 -16.05 -4.55
CA PRO A 158 -3.74 -16.68 -4.69
C PRO A 158 -4.05 -17.66 -3.54
N ASP A 159 -5.34 -17.89 -3.27
CA ASP A 159 -5.79 -18.75 -2.16
C ASP A 159 -5.21 -20.18 -2.23
N ASN A 160 -4.96 -20.70 -3.44
CA ASN A 160 -4.39 -22.03 -3.67
C ASN A 160 -2.87 -22.12 -3.52
N THR A 161 -2.16 -20.99 -3.39
CA THR A 161 -0.70 -20.93 -3.21
C THR A 161 -0.29 -20.31 -1.88
N TYR A 162 -1.24 -19.73 -1.14
CA TYR A 162 -0.98 -18.99 0.10
C TYR A 162 -0.14 -19.77 1.12
N HIS A 163 -0.39 -21.07 1.28
CA HIS A 163 0.37 -21.93 2.19
C HIS A 163 1.84 -22.14 1.78
N LEU A 164 2.23 -21.72 0.57
CA LEU A 164 3.60 -21.75 0.06
C LEU A 164 4.34 -20.43 0.27
N LEU A 165 3.66 -19.36 0.70
CA LEU A 165 4.31 -18.07 0.99
C LEU A 165 5.46 -18.20 2.00
N PRO A 166 5.36 -18.97 3.11
CA PRO A 166 6.48 -19.14 4.03
C PRO A 166 7.72 -19.74 3.36
N HIS A 167 7.54 -20.67 2.41
CA HIS A 167 8.65 -21.27 1.68
C HIS A 167 9.32 -20.24 0.76
N LEU A 168 8.53 -19.51 -0.03
CA LEU A 168 9.01 -18.44 -0.91
C LEU A 168 9.75 -17.35 -0.14
N MET A 169 9.17 -16.87 0.97
CA MET A 169 9.78 -15.83 1.79
C MET A 169 11.03 -16.31 2.51
N SER A 170 11.07 -17.56 2.98
CA SER A 170 12.25 -18.09 3.69
C SER A 170 13.46 -18.19 2.75
N GLU A 171 13.24 -18.64 1.52
CA GLU A 171 14.29 -18.67 0.48
C GLU A 171 14.86 -17.26 0.26
N MET A 172 13.98 -16.29 -0.03
CA MET A 172 14.41 -14.91 -0.29
C MET A 172 15.09 -14.26 0.93
N ALA A 173 14.56 -14.48 2.14
CA ALA A 173 15.15 -13.95 3.36
C ALA A 173 16.54 -14.55 3.63
N SER A 174 16.75 -15.83 3.31
CA SER A 174 18.05 -16.48 3.43
C SER A 174 19.05 -15.97 2.39
N ASP A 175 18.64 -15.85 1.13
CA ASP A 175 19.52 -15.37 0.05
C ASP A 175 20.00 -13.93 0.28
N LEU A 176 19.13 -13.09 0.86
CA LEU A 176 19.39 -11.67 1.10
C LEU A 176 19.90 -11.36 2.51
N ASP A 177 20.19 -12.39 3.31
CA ASP A 177 20.62 -12.26 4.71
C ASP A 177 19.71 -11.34 5.55
N ALA A 178 18.40 -11.37 5.26
CA ALA A 178 17.45 -10.34 5.70
C ALA A 178 17.31 -10.26 7.22
N VAL A 179 17.46 -11.38 7.94
CA VAL A 179 17.36 -11.44 9.40
C VAL A 179 18.54 -10.74 10.09
N ASN A 180 19.70 -10.71 9.43
CA ASN A 180 20.91 -10.07 9.94
C ASN A 180 21.04 -8.59 9.55
N MET A 181 20.13 -8.07 8.72
CA MET A 181 19.98 -6.65 8.41
C MET A 181 18.76 -6.02 9.11
N ASN A 182 18.63 -4.69 9.05
CA ASN A 182 17.32 -4.08 9.30
C ASN A 182 16.43 -4.40 8.10
N SER A 183 15.45 -5.28 8.29
CA SER A 183 14.56 -5.72 7.23
C SER A 183 13.11 -5.63 7.67
N GLY A 184 12.25 -5.37 6.70
CA GLY A 184 10.86 -5.09 6.95
C GLY A 184 10.15 -4.64 5.70
N GLY A 185 9.08 -3.88 5.83
CA GLY A 185 8.32 -3.37 4.69
C GLY A 185 6.82 -3.47 4.92
N CYS A 186 6.06 -3.49 3.83
CA CYS A 186 4.60 -3.43 3.87
C CYS A 186 3.97 -4.83 3.83
N VAL A 187 3.15 -5.14 4.83
CA VAL A 187 2.47 -6.43 4.94
C VAL A 187 0.98 -6.25 5.20
N ASP A 188 0.15 -7.03 4.50
CA ASP A 188 -1.27 -7.11 4.81
C ASP A 188 -1.53 -7.94 6.09
N SER A 189 -2.75 -7.84 6.62
CA SER A 189 -3.11 -8.54 7.86
C SER A 189 -3.05 -10.07 7.74
N LYS A 190 -3.28 -10.64 6.55
CA LYS A 190 -3.24 -12.09 6.33
C LYS A 190 -1.80 -12.58 6.45
N ASN A 191 -0.86 -11.88 5.81
CA ASN A 191 0.54 -12.26 5.69
C ASN A 191 1.41 -11.94 6.91
N ALA A 192 0.90 -11.12 7.84
CA ALA A 192 1.63 -10.64 9.01
C ALA A 192 2.30 -11.73 9.88
N ALA A 193 1.65 -12.89 10.04
CA ALA A 193 2.20 -13.99 10.83
C ALA A 193 3.40 -14.66 10.14
N VAL A 194 3.38 -14.77 8.81
CA VAL A 194 4.50 -15.31 8.03
C VAL A 194 5.71 -14.40 8.15
N TRP A 195 5.51 -13.09 8.03
CA TRP A 195 6.58 -12.10 8.17
C TRP A 195 7.20 -12.10 9.57
N ARG A 196 6.39 -12.23 10.62
CA ARG A 196 6.91 -12.37 11.99
C ARG A 196 7.78 -13.62 12.12
N LYS A 197 7.37 -14.74 11.54
CA LYS A 197 8.10 -16.01 11.62
C LYS A 197 9.37 -16.02 10.78
N VAL A 198 9.34 -15.49 9.56
CA VAL A 198 10.45 -15.59 8.60
C VAL A 198 11.47 -14.47 8.76
N LEU A 199 11.01 -13.22 8.93
CA LEU A 199 11.88 -12.05 9.02
C LEU A 199 12.14 -11.61 10.46
N HIS A 200 11.50 -12.24 11.44
CA HIS A 200 11.55 -11.84 12.86
C HIS A 200 11.04 -10.42 13.11
N THR A 201 10.03 -9.99 12.34
CA THR A 201 9.44 -8.65 12.51
C THR A 201 8.79 -8.46 13.89
N LYS A 202 9.19 -7.39 14.59
CA LYS A 202 8.71 -7.03 15.93
C LYS A 202 8.34 -5.56 16.08
N VAL A 203 8.88 -4.68 15.25
CA VAL A 203 8.59 -3.25 15.26
C VAL A 203 7.45 -2.96 14.30
N ARG A 204 6.45 -2.22 14.79
CA ARG A 204 5.31 -1.74 13.98
C ARG A 204 5.55 -0.30 13.55
N GLY A 205 5.47 -0.06 12.24
CA GLY A 205 5.51 1.26 11.62
C GLY A 205 4.12 1.86 11.43
N LEU A 206 3.90 2.46 10.26
CA LEU A 206 2.64 3.07 9.87
C LEU A 206 1.60 2.05 9.40
N THR A 207 0.32 2.39 9.54
CA THR A 207 -0.79 1.67 8.91
C THR A 207 -1.16 2.39 7.61
N TYR A 208 -1.22 1.65 6.50
CA TYR A 208 -1.67 2.18 5.22
C TYR A 208 -3.17 2.02 5.03
N TYR A 209 -3.76 3.07 4.50
CA TYR A 209 -5.15 3.12 4.09
C TYR A 209 -5.25 3.38 2.60
N VAL A 210 -6.29 2.83 1.98
CA VAL A 210 -6.61 3.06 0.57
C VAL A 210 -8.03 3.60 0.45
N SER A 211 -8.19 4.52 -0.47
CA SER A 211 -9.47 5.03 -0.95
C SER A 211 -9.50 4.94 -2.47
N ASN A 212 -10.66 4.65 -3.04
CA ASN A 212 -10.87 4.73 -4.49
C ASN A 212 -12.09 5.60 -4.74
N TYR A 213 -12.01 6.49 -5.73
CA TYR A 213 -13.08 7.41 -6.11
C TYR A 213 -13.37 7.29 -7.59
N LYS A 214 -14.64 7.24 -7.95
CA LYS A 214 -15.07 7.31 -9.34
C LYS A 214 -14.97 8.73 -9.87
N ALA A 215 -14.94 8.85 -11.19
CA ALA A 215 -14.88 10.13 -11.88
C ALA A 215 -15.95 11.14 -11.44
N ASP A 216 -17.18 10.68 -11.21
CA ASP A 216 -18.32 11.52 -10.81
C ASP A 216 -18.29 11.94 -9.33
N GLU A 217 -17.46 11.30 -8.52
CA GLU A 217 -17.25 11.61 -7.10
C GLU A 217 -16.15 12.67 -6.89
N VAL A 218 -15.34 12.94 -7.92
CA VAL A 218 -14.24 13.91 -7.88
C VAL A 218 -14.60 15.15 -8.69
N PHE A 219 -14.23 16.32 -8.20
CA PHE A 219 -14.40 17.57 -8.93
C PHE A 219 -13.23 18.52 -8.68
N ILE A 220 -13.12 19.54 -9.51
CA ILE A 220 -12.10 20.59 -9.40
C ILE A 220 -12.75 21.78 -8.68
N PRO A 221 -12.48 22.00 -7.37
CA PRO A 221 -12.99 23.17 -6.66
C PRO A 221 -12.27 24.45 -7.13
N GLU A 222 -12.91 25.60 -6.89
CA GLU A 222 -12.26 26.91 -7.02
C GLU A 222 -11.48 27.19 -5.73
N LEU A 223 -10.23 26.72 -5.67
CA LEU A 223 -9.29 27.03 -4.60
C LEU A 223 -8.22 27.99 -5.11
N GLU A 224 -7.85 28.96 -4.28
CA GLU A 224 -6.78 29.94 -4.53
C GLU A 224 -5.51 29.58 -3.75
N PHE A 225 -4.36 29.74 -4.39
CA PHE A 225 -3.05 29.33 -3.86
C PHE A 225 -2.00 30.42 -4.09
N ASP A 226 -2.27 31.65 -3.66
CA ASP A 226 -1.47 32.86 -3.95
C ASP A 226 0.01 32.79 -3.54
N ASP A 227 0.36 31.88 -2.64
CA ASP A 227 1.72 31.66 -2.15
C ASP A 227 2.44 30.47 -2.81
N VAL A 228 1.80 29.77 -3.74
CA VAL A 228 2.31 28.53 -4.33
C VAL A 228 2.36 28.63 -5.86
N VAL A 229 3.55 28.44 -6.43
CA VAL A 229 3.74 28.30 -7.88
C VAL A 229 3.96 26.83 -8.21
N VAL A 230 3.05 26.24 -8.98
CA VAL A 230 3.16 24.85 -9.43
C VAL A 230 3.71 24.80 -10.86
N LYS A 231 4.78 24.03 -11.08
CA LYS A 231 5.41 23.81 -12.39
C LYS A 231 5.32 22.34 -12.79
N LYS A 232 5.34 22.06 -14.09
CA LYS A 232 5.43 20.68 -14.60
C LYS A 232 6.82 20.12 -14.30
N PHE A 233 6.89 18.82 -14.04
CA PHE A 233 8.15 18.12 -13.78
C PHE A 233 9.20 18.34 -14.90
N ASN A 234 8.78 18.38 -16.16
CA ASN A 234 9.70 18.56 -17.29
C ASN A 234 10.23 19.99 -17.44
N ASP A 235 9.66 20.96 -16.70
CA ASP A 235 10.02 22.38 -16.78
C ASP A 235 10.91 22.82 -15.59
N VAL A 236 11.40 21.87 -14.79
CA VAL A 236 12.20 22.14 -13.59
C VAL A 236 13.47 21.28 -13.55
N PRO A 237 14.53 21.72 -12.86
CA PRO A 237 15.72 20.92 -12.64
C PRO A 237 15.40 19.63 -11.87
N SER A 238 15.98 18.50 -12.26
CA SER A 238 15.77 17.22 -11.56
C SER A 238 16.33 17.26 -10.14
N GLU A 239 17.35 18.09 -9.89
CA GLU A 239 17.97 18.28 -8.59
C GLU A 239 16.98 18.83 -7.54
N ASP A 240 16.01 19.64 -7.96
CA ASP A 240 14.97 20.16 -7.07
C ASP A 240 14.10 19.03 -6.51
N VAL A 241 13.72 18.09 -7.37
CA VAL A 241 12.93 16.91 -7.00
C VAL A 241 13.73 15.97 -6.11
N VAL A 242 14.98 15.68 -6.50
CA VAL A 242 15.85 14.76 -5.75
C VAL A 242 16.18 15.33 -4.36
N LYS A 243 16.53 16.61 -4.26
CA LYS A 243 16.83 17.23 -2.96
C LYS A 243 15.61 17.24 -2.06
N TYR A 244 14.43 17.54 -2.60
CA TYR A 244 13.20 17.54 -1.81
C TYR A 244 12.83 16.13 -1.35
N ASP A 245 12.89 15.14 -2.23
CA ASP A 245 12.64 13.73 -1.89
C ASP A 245 13.61 13.21 -0.82
N ASN A 246 14.91 13.49 -0.96
CA ASN A 246 15.93 13.07 0.00
C ASN A 246 15.73 13.69 1.39
N SER A 247 15.02 14.83 1.49
CA SER A 247 14.64 15.42 2.79
C SER A 247 13.52 14.64 3.50
N ILE A 248 12.90 13.69 2.81
CA ILE A 248 11.77 12.87 3.28
C ILE A 248 12.16 11.40 3.35
N PHE A 249 12.90 10.92 2.37
CA PHE A 249 13.37 9.55 2.26
C PHE A 249 14.88 9.57 1.97
N PRO A 250 15.74 9.58 3.00
CA PRO A 250 17.17 9.81 2.85
C PRO A 250 17.93 8.55 2.40
N TYR A 251 17.41 7.86 1.40
CA TYR A 251 18.00 6.63 0.84
C TYR A 251 18.01 6.71 -0.69
N GLN A 252 18.93 5.99 -1.31
CA GLN A 252 19.11 5.95 -2.76
C GLN A 252 17.87 5.39 -3.45
N ARG A 253 17.10 6.27 -4.09
CA ARG A 253 15.98 5.93 -4.97
C ARG A 253 15.74 6.95 -6.08
N GLN A 254 16.68 7.86 -6.30
CA GLN A 254 16.51 9.00 -7.19
C GLN A 254 16.21 8.60 -8.64
N GLU A 255 16.87 7.54 -9.17
CA GLU A 255 16.61 7.04 -10.52
C GLU A 255 15.15 6.56 -10.65
N PHE A 256 14.68 5.80 -9.65
CA PHE A 256 13.31 5.31 -9.59
C PHE A 256 12.29 6.44 -9.54
N LEU A 257 12.48 7.39 -8.62
CA LEU A 257 11.57 8.50 -8.43
C LEU A 257 11.47 9.38 -9.68
N LEU A 258 12.60 9.77 -10.26
CA LEU A 258 12.63 10.60 -11.47
C LEU A 258 11.96 9.90 -12.65
N ALA A 259 12.22 8.60 -12.83
CA ALA A 259 11.57 7.82 -13.89
C ALA A 259 10.06 7.69 -13.66
N LYS A 260 9.61 7.56 -12.41
CA LYS A 260 8.19 7.56 -12.04
C LYS A 260 7.51 8.91 -12.34
N PHE A 261 8.15 10.02 -11.98
CA PHE A 261 7.66 11.37 -12.29
C PHE A 261 7.57 11.63 -13.79
N LYS A 262 8.55 11.13 -14.55
CA LYS A 262 8.58 11.23 -16.02
C LYS A 262 7.45 10.43 -16.69
N ASN A 263 7.13 9.26 -16.15
CA ASN A 263 6.09 8.37 -16.69
C ASN A 263 4.66 8.75 -16.22
N GLY A 264 4.54 9.66 -15.25
CA GLY A 264 3.26 10.17 -14.74
C GLY A 264 3.03 11.64 -15.05
N ILE A 265 1.99 12.21 -14.46
CA ILE A 265 1.72 13.67 -14.52
C ILE A 265 2.37 14.32 -13.31
N GLY A 266 3.69 14.53 -13.38
CA GLY A 266 4.49 15.08 -12.28
C GLY A 266 4.44 16.61 -12.16
N ARG A 267 4.50 17.10 -10.91
CA ARG A 267 4.52 18.52 -10.53
C ARG A 267 5.49 18.82 -9.40
N VAL A 268 5.98 20.05 -9.40
CA VAL A 268 6.80 20.63 -8.33
C VAL A 268 6.20 21.96 -7.90
N ALA A 269 6.04 22.15 -6.59
CA ALA A 269 5.52 23.35 -5.97
C ALA A 269 6.66 24.18 -5.36
N TYR A 270 6.64 25.48 -5.62
CA TYR A 270 7.58 26.46 -5.10
C TYR A 270 6.85 27.51 -4.27
N ASP A 271 7.49 28.02 -3.22
CA ASP A 271 7.03 29.21 -2.52
C ASP A 271 7.44 30.50 -3.25
N LYS A 272 7.02 31.65 -2.72
CA LYS A 272 7.38 32.99 -3.22
C LYS A 272 8.88 33.29 -3.26
N SER A 273 9.70 32.57 -2.49
CA SER A 273 11.16 32.71 -2.49
C SER A 273 11.84 31.84 -3.55
N GLY A 274 11.09 30.99 -4.26
CA GLY A 274 11.62 30.04 -5.22
C GLY A 274 12.16 28.76 -4.57
N LYS A 275 11.84 28.50 -3.29
CA LYS A 275 12.20 27.25 -2.61
C LYS A 275 11.16 26.19 -2.93
N VAL A 276 11.62 24.96 -3.18
CA VAL A 276 10.74 23.79 -3.34
C VAL A 276 10.04 23.48 -2.02
N ILE A 277 8.71 23.44 -2.05
CA ILE A 277 7.83 23.15 -0.92
C ILE A 277 6.93 21.93 -1.16
N GLY A 278 7.06 21.27 -2.31
CA GLY A 278 6.37 20.03 -2.57
C GLY A 278 6.68 19.41 -3.93
N ILE A 279 6.52 18.10 -4.02
CA ILE A 279 6.52 17.32 -5.26
C ILE A 279 5.31 16.39 -5.26
N GLY A 280 4.73 16.11 -6.42
CA GLY A 280 3.66 15.13 -6.51
C GLY A 280 3.37 14.67 -7.91
N LEU A 281 2.74 13.50 -8.03
CA LEU A 281 2.35 12.94 -9.32
C LEU A 281 1.06 12.13 -9.24
N ILE A 282 0.45 11.95 -10.41
CA ILE A 282 -0.54 10.90 -10.66
C ILE A 282 0.00 9.96 -11.72
N SER A 283 -0.02 8.66 -11.43
CA SER A 283 0.22 7.59 -12.39
C SER A 283 -1.08 7.24 -13.10
N PHE A 284 -1.01 7.04 -14.42
CA PHE A 284 -2.18 6.81 -15.27
C PHE A 284 -2.02 5.51 -16.05
N GLU A 285 -3.03 4.63 -15.99
CA GLU A 285 -3.10 3.42 -16.79
C GLU A 285 -4.09 3.65 -17.94
N GLU A 286 -3.58 4.03 -19.12
CA GLU A 286 -4.40 4.46 -20.26
C GLU A 286 -5.44 3.41 -20.68
N SER A 287 -5.09 2.13 -20.63
CA SER A 287 -5.95 1.02 -21.08
C SER A 287 -7.19 0.84 -20.20
N SER A 288 -7.08 1.12 -18.90
CA SER A 288 -8.17 0.95 -17.93
C SER A 288 -8.81 2.28 -17.53
N GLY A 289 -8.15 3.42 -17.79
CA GLY A 289 -8.53 4.73 -17.30
C GLY A 289 -8.38 4.88 -15.78
N ASN A 290 -7.76 3.92 -15.10
CA ASN A 290 -7.51 3.99 -13.67
C ASN A 290 -6.33 4.91 -13.39
N CYS A 291 -6.37 5.60 -12.25
CA CYS A 291 -5.35 6.51 -11.78
C CYS A 291 -4.88 6.13 -10.38
N GLU A 292 -3.61 6.37 -10.10
CA GLU A 292 -3.06 6.28 -8.76
C GLU A 292 -2.39 7.61 -8.41
N ILE A 293 -2.89 8.29 -7.39
CA ILE A 293 -2.17 9.42 -6.80
C ILE A 293 -1.01 8.85 -6.01
N GLY A 294 0.19 9.35 -6.24
CA GLY A 294 1.30 9.11 -5.34
C GLY A 294 2.67 8.93 -5.99
N PRO A 295 3.74 9.43 -5.36
CA PRO A 295 3.69 10.18 -4.10
C PRO A 295 3.15 11.60 -4.26
N ILE A 296 2.63 12.18 -3.17
CA ILE A 296 2.51 13.62 -2.97
C ILE A 296 3.16 13.95 -1.64
N TYR A 297 4.25 14.71 -1.72
CA TYR A 297 5.05 15.12 -0.59
C TYR A 297 5.11 16.64 -0.54
N CYS A 298 4.71 17.27 0.56
CA CYS A 298 4.61 18.73 0.65
C CYS A 298 4.90 19.23 2.07
N ASP A 299 5.32 20.49 2.17
CA ASP A 299 5.49 21.19 3.45
C ASP A 299 4.13 21.61 4.05
N THR A 300 3.11 21.81 3.20
CA THR A 300 1.78 22.27 3.62
C THR A 300 0.65 21.62 2.83
N LYS A 301 -0.56 21.62 3.41
CA LYS A 301 -1.79 21.17 2.76
C LYS A 301 -2.10 21.98 1.50
N ASN A 302 -1.87 23.29 1.53
CA ASN A 302 -2.08 24.17 0.38
C ASN A 302 -1.21 23.74 -0.81
N ALA A 303 0.07 23.40 -0.60
CA ALA A 303 0.94 22.92 -1.67
C ALA A 303 0.46 21.58 -2.25
N ALA A 304 0.01 20.64 -1.40
CA ALA A 304 -0.53 19.37 -1.86
C ALA A 304 -1.80 19.53 -2.71
N GLN A 305 -2.71 20.41 -2.27
CA GLN A 305 -3.94 20.73 -2.99
C GLN A 305 -3.66 21.48 -4.30
N ALA A 306 -2.72 22.42 -4.31
CA ALA A 306 -2.31 23.15 -5.51
C ALA A 306 -1.74 22.20 -6.57
N ILE A 307 -0.86 21.27 -6.17
CA ILE A 307 -0.32 20.22 -7.06
C ILE A 307 -1.47 19.39 -7.64
N PHE A 308 -2.36 18.88 -6.79
CA PHE A 308 -3.43 18.01 -7.24
C PHE A 308 -4.42 18.71 -8.17
N GLN A 309 -4.83 19.94 -7.84
CA GLN A 309 -5.69 20.76 -8.71
C GLN A 309 -5.05 20.97 -10.08
N ASN A 310 -3.76 21.31 -10.12
CA ASN A 310 -3.04 21.54 -11.37
C ASN A 310 -2.91 20.26 -12.22
N ILE A 311 -2.79 19.09 -11.58
CA ILE A 311 -2.81 17.80 -12.30
C ILE A 311 -4.21 17.51 -12.83
N LEU A 312 -5.26 17.63 -12.01
CA LEU A 312 -6.65 17.35 -12.42
C LEU A 312 -7.07 18.23 -13.62
N GLN A 313 -6.62 19.48 -13.68
CA GLN A 313 -6.88 20.39 -14.80
C GLN A 313 -6.20 19.94 -16.11
N GLU A 314 -5.09 19.20 -16.05
CA GLU A 314 -4.43 18.64 -17.24
C GLU A 314 -5.03 17.30 -17.68
N MET A 315 -5.63 16.54 -16.76
CA MET A 315 -6.20 15.23 -17.03
C MET A 315 -7.41 15.32 -17.98
N LYS A 316 -7.45 14.44 -18.98
CA LYS A 316 -8.55 14.35 -19.96
C LYS A 316 -9.67 13.40 -19.54
N GLY A 317 -9.83 13.20 -18.23
CA GLY A 317 -10.74 12.23 -17.62
C GLY A 317 -10.05 10.98 -17.08
N PHE A 318 -10.79 10.22 -16.28
CA PHE A 318 -10.38 8.95 -15.69
C PHE A 318 -11.64 8.16 -15.30
N ASN A 319 -11.49 6.87 -14.98
CA ASN A 319 -12.58 6.02 -14.50
C ASN A 319 -12.61 5.98 -12.97
N GLU A 320 -11.46 5.69 -12.37
CA GLU A 320 -11.27 5.60 -10.92
C GLU A 320 -9.93 6.22 -10.54
N ILE A 321 -9.86 6.90 -9.40
CA ILE A 321 -8.63 7.42 -8.81
C ILE A 321 -8.41 6.81 -7.43
N ARG A 322 -7.24 6.18 -7.26
CA ARG A 322 -6.80 5.57 -6.02
C ARG A 322 -5.90 6.51 -5.25
N VAL A 323 -6.10 6.58 -3.93
CA VAL A 323 -5.28 7.38 -3.01
C VAL A 323 -4.84 6.51 -1.85
N ARG A 324 -3.56 6.62 -1.48
CA ARG A 324 -3.01 5.95 -0.31
C ARG A 324 -2.55 6.96 0.72
N CYS A 325 -2.93 6.73 1.97
CA CYS A 325 -2.57 7.57 3.11
C CYS A 325 -2.11 6.71 4.28
N SER A 326 -1.55 7.37 5.30
CA SER A 326 -1.04 6.70 6.49
C SER A 326 -1.54 7.33 7.79
N ASP A 327 -1.47 6.59 8.89
CA ASP A 327 -1.84 7.05 10.24
C ASP A 327 -0.76 7.91 10.93
N LYS A 328 0.31 8.29 10.23
CA LYS A 328 1.43 9.06 10.83
C LYS A 328 1.35 10.56 10.61
N PHE A 329 0.41 11.02 9.78
CA PHE A 329 0.23 12.43 9.49
C PHE A 329 -1.25 12.74 9.29
N GLU A 330 -1.84 13.55 10.18
CA GLU A 330 -3.27 13.87 10.16
C GLU A 330 -3.73 14.43 8.81
N ASP A 331 -2.91 15.28 8.22
CA ASP A 331 -3.18 15.93 6.94
C ASP A 331 -3.17 14.94 5.76
N SER A 332 -2.52 13.78 5.89
CA SER A 332 -2.61 12.68 4.92
C SER A 332 -4.05 12.17 4.75
N ALA A 333 -4.87 12.27 5.79
CA ALA A 333 -6.28 11.84 5.79
C ALA A 333 -7.27 12.92 5.36
N THR A 334 -6.87 14.20 5.31
CA THR A 334 -7.83 15.31 5.16
C THR A 334 -7.60 16.18 3.92
N TRP A 335 -6.41 16.16 3.32
CA TRP A 335 -6.04 17.08 2.24
C TRP A 335 -6.93 17.00 1.00
N ILE A 336 -7.40 15.79 0.64
CA ILE A 336 -8.18 15.55 -0.57
C ILE A 336 -9.64 15.99 -0.45
N ARG A 337 -10.13 16.23 0.78
CA ARG A 337 -11.56 16.44 1.06
C ARG A 337 -12.23 17.48 0.15
N PRO A 338 -11.60 18.64 -0.17
CA PRO A 338 -12.22 19.65 -1.05
C PRO A 338 -12.49 19.19 -2.48
N PHE A 339 -11.82 18.13 -2.95
CA PHE A 339 -11.98 17.59 -4.30
C PHE A 339 -13.04 16.51 -4.40
N LEU A 340 -13.72 16.17 -3.31
CA LEU A 340 -14.64 15.03 -3.23
C LEU A 340 -16.09 15.45 -2.98
N ARG A 341 -17.01 14.94 -3.80
CA ARG A 341 -18.46 15.06 -3.60
C ARG A 341 -18.99 14.06 -2.56
N CYS A 342 -18.29 12.95 -2.38
CA CYS A 342 -18.63 11.91 -1.41
C CYS A 342 -17.94 12.15 -0.06
N ARG A 343 -18.26 11.32 0.93
CA ARG A 343 -17.48 11.24 2.17
C ARG A 343 -16.11 10.61 1.87
N HIS A 344 -15.06 11.11 2.51
CA HIS A 344 -13.75 10.47 2.48
C HIS A 344 -13.79 9.17 3.30
N GLU A 345 -13.49 8.04 2.66
CA GLU A 345 -13.44 6.72 3.30
C GLU A 345 -12.03 6.15 3.23
N MET A 346 -11.48 5.76 4.37
CA MET A 346 -10.14 5.19 4.49
C MET A 346 -10.25 3.73 4.90
N THR A 347 -9.94 2.81 3.99
CA THR A 347 -9.93 1.37 4.30
C THR A 347 -8.51 0.92 4.64
N PRO A 348 -8.24 0.42 5.86
CA PRO A 348 -6.92 -0.12 6.19
C PRO A 348 -6.67 -1.36 5.32
N PHE A 349 -5.50 -1.44 4.69
CA PHE A 349 -5.17 -2.59 3.83
C PHE A 349 -3.81 -3.22 4.15
N ALA A 350 -2.88 -2.47 4.71
CA ALA A 350 -1.57 -2.98 5.06
C ALA A 350 -0.93 -2.19 6.21
N HIS A 351 0.17 -2.71 6.75
CA HIS A 351 0.94 -2.06 7.80
C HIS A 351 2.42 -2.31 7.60
N VAL A 352 3.24 -1.35 8.01
CA VAL A 352 4.70 -1.47 7.95
C VAL A 352 5.20 -2.23 9.17
N LYS A 353 6.12 -3.17 8.95
CA LYS A 353 6.79 -3.92 10.01
C LYS A 353 8.28 -4.04 9.75
N PHE A 354 9.09 -3.99 10.81
CA PHE A 354 10.53 -4.20 10.77
C PHE A 354 11.00 -5.18 11.84
N ASN A 355 12.11 -5.86 11.59
CA ASN A 355 12.74 -6.78 12.52
C ASN A 355 13.58 -6.08 13.59
N ARG A 356 14.09 -4.87 13.34
CA ARG A 356 14.94 -4.13 14.27
C ARG A 356 14.39 -2.77 14.61
N VAL A 357 14.28 -1.87 13.62
CA VAL A 357 13.87 -0.47 13.81
C VAL A 357 13.15 0.04 12.57
N ILE A 358 12.32 1.08 12.75
CA ILE A 358 11.85 1.88 11.60
C ILE A 358 13.10 2.58 11.01
N PRO A 359 13.32 2.56 9.69
CA PRO A 359 14.47 3.23 9.08
C PRO A 359 14.55 4.70 9.50
N ASP A 360 15.75 5.14 9.88
CA ASP A 360 15.97 6.47 10.41
C ASP A 360 15.84 7.54 9.32
N GLY A 361 15.50 8.76 9.75
CA GLY A 361 15.46 9.94 8.90
C GLY A 361 14.24 10.07 7.99
N LEU A 362 13.29 9.12 8.03
CA LEU A 362 12.03 9.22 7.29
C LEU A 362 11.17 10.38 7.81
N ASN A 363 10.85 11.37 6.97
CA ASN A 363 10.02 12.51 7.34
C ASN A 363 8.55 12.32 6.92
N LEU A 364 7.82 11.49 7.68
CA LEU A 364 6.43 11.17 7.38
C LEU A 364 5.46 12.36 7.56
N SER A 365 5.86 13.44 8.24
CA SER A 365 5.02 14.63 8.42
C SER A 365 4.85 15.47 7.16
N LYS A 366 5.49 15.08 6.06
CA LYS A 366 5.36 15.71 4.74
C LYS A 366 4.64 14.83 3.72
N VAL A 367 4.24 13.63 4.13
CA VAL A 367 3.69 12.62 3.24
C VAL A 367 2.17 12.72 3.20
N PHE A 368 1.66 13.47 2.23
CA PHE A 368 0.22 13.59 2.01
C PHE A 368 -0.35 12.34 1.34
N VAL A 369 0.37 11.83 0.34
CA VAL A 369 0.06 10.57 -0.34
C VAL A 369 1.31 9.74 -0.44
N ASN A 370 1.25 8.52 0.08
CA ASN A 370 2.38 7.60 0.05
C ASN A 370 2.70 7.13 -1.36
N SER A 371 3.96 6.73 -1.60
CA SER A 371 4.28 5.90 -2.75
C SER A 371 3.57 4.54 -2.66
N ASN A 372 3.60 3.77 -3.75
CA ASN A 372 3.06 2.42 -3.72
C ASN A 372 3.83 1.61 -2.65
N PRO A 373 3.15 0.96 -1.68
CA PRO A 373 3.85 0.28 -0.59
C PRO A 373 4.72 -0.90 -1.04
N SER A 374 4.54 -1.34 -2.28
CA SER A 374 5.39 -2.32 -2.94
C SER A 374 6.76 -1.76 -3.36
N SER A 375 6.91 -0.43 -3.45
CA SER A 375 8.10 0.24 -4.00
C SER A 375 8.73 1.29 -3.09
N ALA A 376 8.07 1.70 -2.00
CA ALA A 376 8.70 2.41 -0.88
C ALA A 376 7.78 2.39 0.36
N PRO A 377 8.36 2.35 1.58
CA PRO A 377 7.60 2.42 2.82
C PRO A 377 7.30 3.87 3.26
N CYS A 378 7.10 4.80 2.33
CA CYS A 378 6.71 6.18 2.61
C CYS A 378 5.84 6.78 1.51
#